data_AF-A0A968AJQ1-F1
#
_entry.id   AF-A0A968AJQ1-F1
#
_cell.length_a   1.000
_cell.length_b   1.000
_cell.length_c   1.000
_cell.angle_alpha   90.00
_cell.angle_beta   90.00
_cell.angle_gamma   90.00
#
_symmetry.space_group_name_H-M   'P 1'
#
loop_
_entity.id
_entity.type
_entity.pdbx_description
1 polymer ?
#
loop_
_entity_poly.entity_id
_entity_poly.type
_entity_poly.pdbx_seq_one_letter_code
_entity_poly.pdbx_strand_id
1 'polypeptide(L)'
;MGVNRLLVRSVLLAGFATGCLAADDGLIRYEGRDYGLEHASPRLRTLLYDLDLDYFRQRRVLADELLYEIYLKSEAARRGTTTGALAEELLRIEAPTERDIRSFFQENRSRIGQPYGEMREPIEQHLRDQRLRAEKASLLARVKSESEFLSLLSPPEPPPLDIDTRGFPRKGASAPRFTIVEFGDYQCPHCGKASRVLHRIVERYPEDVQLIYMDFPINRSGISRLVAEGAVCAHRQDRFWAYHDLAYARQSALDHESPMELARALELDVAAFAECLASRGTKAQVARAEREARRLGLRATPSIFVNGRPLRSRHLERDLHRLIDGAGAPEQG
;
A
#
# COMPACT_ATOMS: atom_id res chain seq x y z
N MET A 1 -4.87 -24.53 -68.90
CA MET A 1 -4.98 -25.77 -68.08
C MET A 1 -3.57 -26.33 -67.95
N GLY A 2 -2.90 -26.49 -66.82
CA GLY A 2 -3.18 -26.24 -65.41
C GLY A 2 -1.89 -26.55 -64.62
N VAL A 3 -1.70 -25.81 -63.53
CA VAL A 3 -0.94 -26.13 -62.31
C VAL A 3 0.56 -26.47 -62.47
N ASN A 4 1.42 -25.45 -62.28
CA ASN A 4 2.82 -25.64 -61.92
C ASN A 4 3.00 -25.46 -60.39
N ARG A 5 3.73 -26.38 -59.77
CA ARG A 5 3.86 -26.57 -58.31
C ARG A 5 4.52 -25.37 -57.63
N LEU A 6 3.84 -24.73 -56.68
CA LEU A 6 4.49 -23.85 -55.69
C LEU A 6 5.06 -24.69 -54.54
N LEU A 7 6.38 -24.64 -54.40
CA LEU A 7 7.12 -25.04 -53.20
C LEU A 7 6.76 -24.10 -52.05
N VAL A 8 6.07 -24.61 -51.04
CA VAL A 8 5.93 -23.95 -49.74
C VAL A 8 7.25 -24.16 -48.99
N ARG A 9 8.09 -23.12 -48.94
CA ARG A 9 9.21 -23.05 -48.00
C ARG A 9 8.65 -22.67 -46.63
N SER A 10 8.52 -23.66 -45.76
CA SER A 10 8.28 -23.47 -44.33
C SER A 10 9.46 -22.72 -43.72
N VAL A 11 9.30 -21.42 -43.50
CA VAL A 11 10.18 -20.65 -42.62
C VAL A 11 9.69 -20.90 -41.19
N LEU A 12 10.33 -21.84 -40.51
CA LEU A 12 10.27 -21.96 -39.06
C LEU A 12 10.87 -20.68 -38.47
N LEU A 13 10.03 -19.71 -38.12
CA LEU A 13 10.40 -18.70 -37.13
C LEU A 13 10.58 -19.43 -35.80
N ALA A 14 11.82 -19.80 -35.49
CA ALA A 14 12.23 -20.06 -34.12
C ALA A 14 12.14 -18.73 -33.37
N GLY A 15 10.98 -18.48 -32.77
CA GLY A 15 10.81 -17.44 -31.77
C GLY A 15 11.70 -17.79 -30.58
N PHE A 16 12.88 -17.19 -30.52
CA PHE A 16 13.56 -17.05 -29.24
C PHE A 16 12.74 -16.06 -28.42
N ALA A 17 11.80 -16.59 -27.65
CA ALA A 17 11.30 -15.93 -26.48
C ALA A 17 12.49 -15.80 -25.51
N THR A 18 13.19 -14.67 -25.58
CA THR A 18 14.08 -14.24 -24.50
C THR A 18 13.21 -14.15 -23.26
N GLY A 19 13.42 -15.10 -22.34
CA GLY A 19 12.63 -15.24 -21.13
C GLY A 19 12.47 -13.89 -20.42
N CYS A 20 11.23 -13.39 -20.39
CA CYS A 20 10.75 -12.86 -19.13
C CYS A 20 11.03 -13.94 -18.10
N LEU A 21 11.74 -13.60 -17.02
CA LEU A 21 11.88 -14.44 -15.83
C LEU A 21 10.50 -15.02 -15.52
N ALA A 22 10.30 -16.26 -15.94
CA ALA A 22 9.04 -16.94 -15.79
C ALA A 22 8.91 -17.25 -14.31
N ALA A 23 7.70 -17.12 -13.79
CA ALA A 23 7.35 -17.39 -12.40
C ALA A 23 7.56 -18.87 -11.97
N ASP A 24 8.21 -19.69 -12.79
CA ASP A 24 8.37 -21.14 -12.64
C ASP A 24 9.84 -21.61 -12.49
N ASP A 25 10.83 -20.72 -12.52
CA ASP A 25 12.21 -21.15 -12.27
C ASP A 25 12.43 -21.37 -10.76
N GLY A 26 12.74 -22.62 -10.38
CA GLY A 26 13.13 -22.95 -9.02
C GLY A 26 14.21 -21.99 -8.51
N LEU A 27 13.96 -21.33 -7.39
CA LEU A 27 14.87 -20.34 -6.81
C LEU A 27 16.16 -20.97 -6.33
N ILE A 28 16.05 -22.18 -5.76
CA ILE A 28 17.17 -22.98 -5.28
C ILE A 28 16.94 -24.45 -5.61
N ARG A 29 18.03 -25.19 -5.80
CA ARG A 29 18.04 -26.66 -5.83
C ARG A 29 18.72 -27.17 -4.55
N TYR A 30 18.04 -28.02 -3.79
CA TYR A 30 18.58 -28.63 -2.58
C TYR A 30 18.23 -30.13 -2.56
N GLU A 31 19.23 -30.99 -2.35
CA GLU A 31 19.07 -32.46 -2.35
C GLU A 31 18.35 -33.02 -3.60
N GLY A 32 18.64 -32.43 -4.77
CA GLY A 32 18.05 -32.86 -6.05
C GLY A 32 16.60 -32.40 -6.27
N ARG A 33 16.02 -31.60 -5.37
CA ARG A 33 14.71 -30.98 -5.51
C ARG A 33 14.82 -29.48 -5.75
N ASP A 34 14.01 -28.97 -6.67
CA ASP A 34 13.86 -27.54 -6.94
C ASP A 34 12.79 -26.93 -6.02
N TYR A 35 13.09 -25.74 -5.49
CA TYR A 35 12.22 -24.99 -4.60
C TYR A 35 11.98 -23.60 -5.17
N GLY A 36 10.76 -23.33 -5.62
CA GLY A 36 10.29 -22.01 -6.02
C GLY A 36 9.54 -21.26 -4.91
N LEU A 37 8.87 -20.17 -5.29
CA LEU A 37 8.12 -19.29 -4.38
C LEU A 37 6.91 -19.94 -3.73
N GLU A 38 6.31 -20.91 -4.40
CA GLU A 38 5.22 -21.74 -3.91
C GLU A 38 5.62 -22.49 -2.63
N HIS A 39 6.89 -22.86 -2.49
CA HIS A 39 7.43 -23.51 -1.30
C HIS A 39 7.84 -22.52 -0.20
N ALA A 40 7.94 -21.23 -0.51
CA ALA A 40 8.42 -20.23 0.44
C ALA A 40 7.36 -19.94 1.52
N SER A 41 7.82 -19.52 2.71
CA SER A 41 6.90 -19.05 3.76
C SER A 41 6.16 -17.76 3.33
N PRO A 42 4.98 -17.45 3.87
CA PRO A 42 4.25 -16.20 3.56
C PRO A 42 5.10 -14.94 3.71
N ARG A 43 5.94 -14.91 4.75
CA ARG A 43 6.92 -13.85 4.97
C ARG A 43 7.90 -13.73 3.80
N LEU A 44 8.48 -14.85 3.33
CA LEU A 44 9.42 -14.82 2.21
C LEU A 44 8.75 -14.41 0.89
N ARG A 45 7.52 -14.88 0.63
CA ARG A 45 6.74 -14.45 -0.55
C ARG A 45 6.47 -12.95 -0.54
N THR A 46 6.11 -12.41 0.63
CA THR A 46 5.87 -10.96 0.79
C THR A 46 7.16 -10.16 0.60
N LEU A 47 8.29 -10.63 1.13
CA LEU A 47 9.59 -9.98 0.96
C LEU A 47 10.02 -9.93 -0.50
N LEU A 48 9.86 -11.02 -1.26
CA LEU A 48 10.19 -11.00 -2.67
C LEU A 48 9.25 -10.08 -3.45
N TYR A 49 7.94 -10.12 -3.18
CA TYR A 49 6.99 -9.20 -3.79
C TYR A 49 7.35 -7.73 -3.53
N ASP A 50 7.75 -7.37 -2.29
CA ASP A 50 8.16 -6.02 -1.98
C ASP A 50 9.44 -5.62 -2.77
N LEU A 51 10.37 -6.55 -3.01
CA LEU A 51 11.54 -6.33 -3.87
C LEU A 51 11.16 -6.15 -5.33
N ASP A 52 10.29 -7.00 -5.88
CA ASP A 52 9.81 -6.90 -7.26
C ASP A 52 9.07 -5.58 -7.49
N LEU A 53 8.28 -5.15 -6.49
CA LEU A 53 7.56 -3.90 -6.53
C LEU A 53 8.50 -2.70 -6.53
N ASP A 54 9.57 -2.75 -5.74
CA ASP A 54 10.61 -1.72 -5.74
C ASP A 54 11.39 -1.71 -7.06
N TYR A 55 11.76 -2.87 -7.59
CA TYR A 55 12.38 -3.00 -8.91
C TYR A 55 11.48 -2.40 -10.01
N PHE A 56 10.19 -2.73 -10.02
CA PHE A 56 9.21 -2.16 -10.93
C PHE A 56 9.10 -0.64 -10.80
N ARG A 57 9.07 -0.10 -9.58
CA ARG A 57 9.04 1.35 -9.34
C ARG A 57 10.28 2.04 -9.91
N GLN A 58 11.47 1.47 -9.72
CA GLN A 58 12.70 2.02 -10.28
C GLN A 58 12.70 1.98 -11.80
N ARG A 59 12.25 0.86 -12.41
CA ARG A 59 12.08 0.76 -13.87
C ARG A 59 11.14 1.81 -14.42
N ARG A 60 10.04 2.11 -13.72
CA ARG A 60 9.11 3.17 -14.13
C ARG A 60 9.76 4.55 -14.12
N VAL A 61 10.54 4.88 -13.09
CA VAL A 61 11.28 6.15 -13.04
C VAL A 61 12.23 6.25 -14.23
N LEU A 62 13.00 5.20 -14.51
CA LEU A 62 13.91 5.17 -15.66
C LEU A 62 13.17 5.25 -17.01
N ALA A 63 12.00 4.62 -17.14
CA ALA A 63 11.18 4.72 -18.34
C ALA A 63 10.67 6.15 -18.57
N ASP A 64 10.29 6.86 -17.51
CA ASP A 64 9.87 8.26 -17.58
C ASP A 64 11.05 9.18 -17.96
N GLU A 65 12.25 8.90 -17.46
CA GLU A 65 13.49 9.58 -17.86
C GLU A 65 13.82 9.33 -19.35
N LEU A 66 13.72 8.08 -19.81
CA LEU A 66 13.92 7.74 -21.21
C LEU A 66 12.91 8.44 -22.12
N LEU A 67 11.63 8.49 -21.72
CA LEU A 67 10.60 9.22 -22.45
C LEU A 67 10.94 10.70 -22.56
N TYR A 68 11.42 11.32 -21.47
CA TYR A 68 11.85 12.72 -21.48
C TYR A 68 12.98 12.95 -22.49
N GLU A 69 13.99 12.09 -22.53
CA GLU A 69 15.08 12.21 -23.50
C GLU A 69 14.61 12.06 -24.94
N ILE A 70 13.75 11.07 -25.22
CA ILE A 70 13.18 10.85 -26.56
C ILE A 70 12.37 12.06 -26.99
N TYR A 71 11.53 12.59 -26.08
CA TYR A 71 10.72 13.77 -26.33
C TYR A 71 11.59 14.99 -26.64
N LEU A 72 12.61 15.29 -25.82
CA LEU A 72 13.51 16.41 -26.08
C LEU A 72 14.22 16.28 -27.43
N LYS A 73 14.75 15.09 -27.75
CA LYS A 73 15.48 14.84 -29.01
C LYS A 73 14.57 15.05 -30.23
N SER A 74 13.37 14.47 -30.21
CA SER A 74 12.40 14.58 -31.30
C SER A 74 11.89 16.02 -31.48
N GLU A 75 11.53 16.68 -30.39
CA GLU A 75 10.97 18.03 -30.42
C GLU A 75 12.03 19.09 -30.77
N ALA A 76 13.27 18.93 -30.28
CA ALA A 76 14.37 19.82 -30.64
C ALA A 76 14.69 19.73 -32.14
N ALA A 77 14.71 18.52 -32.70
CA ALA A 77 14.87 18.30 -34.14
C ALA A 77 13.73 18.94 -34.94
N ARG A 78 12.48 18.79 -34.48
CA ARG A 78 11.30 19.40 -35.12
C ARG A 78 11.34 20.93 -35.12
N ARG A 79 11.85 21.53 -34.04
CA ARG A 79 11.95 23.00 -33.86
C ARG A 79 13.26 23.60 -34.40
N GLY A 80 14.22 22.78 -34.83
CA GLY A 80 15.54 23.26 -35.24
C GLY A 80 16.35 23.90 -34.10
N THR A 81 16.23 23.38 -32.88
CA THR A 81 16.96 23.86 -31.68
C THR A 81 17.79 22.73 -31.05
N THR A 82 18.52 23.02 -29.98
CA THR A 82 19.24 22.00 -29.20
C THR A 82 18.36 21.44 -28.07
N THR A 83 18.65 20.23 -27.62
CA THR A 83 17.93 19.61 -26.48
C THR A 83 18.11 20.41 -25.19
N GLY A 84 19.28 21.03 -24.99
CA GLY A 84 19.56 21.88 -23.83
C GLY A 84 18.70 23.15 -23.81
N ALA A 85 18.67 23.89 -24.93
CA ALA A 85 17.84 25.09 -25.04
C ALA A 85 16.35 24.78 -24.89
N LEU A 86 15.89 23.65 -25.48
CA LEU A 86 14.50 23.21 -25.32
C LEU A 86 14.19 22.80 -23.87
N ALA A 87 15.11 22.13 -23.18
CA ALA A 87 14.93 21.75 -21.78
C ALA A 87 14.81 22.99 -20.88
N GLU A 88 15.63 24.02 -21.11
CA GLU A 88 15.54 25.30 -20.39
C GLU A 88 14.23 26.04 -20.65
N GLU A 89 13.73 26.00 -21.90
CA GLU A 89 12.43 26.55 -22.26
C GLU A 89 11.28 25.82 -21.53
N LEU A 90 11.26 24.50 -21.63
CA LEU A 90 10.16 23.66 -21.14
C LEU A 90 10.13 23.50 -19.62
N LEU A 91 11.30 23.54 -18.95
CA LEU A 91 11.41 23.40 -17.50
C LEU A 91 11.72 24.73 -16.81
N ARG A 92 11.22 25.83 -17.38
CA ARG A 92 11.34 27.15 -16.77
C ARG A 92 10.51 27.22 -15.50
N ILE A 93 11.19 27.32 -14.36
CA ILE A 93 10.56 27.45 -13.03
C ILE A 93 10.82 28.81 -12.40
N GLU A 94 9.88 29.26 -11.59
CA GLU A 94 10.10 30.39 -10.68
C GLU A 94 11.00 29.96 -9.51
N ALA A 95 11.98 30.82 -9.17
CA ALA A 95 12.86 30.58 -8.04
C ALA A 95 12.07 30.56 -6.71
N PRO A 96 12.43 29.70 -5.74
CA PRO A 96 11.87 29.74 -4.40
C PRO A 96 12.06 31.13 -3.78
N THR A 97 10.99 31.70 -3.24
CA THR A 97 11.07 32.99 -2.55
C THR A 97 11.65 32.79 -1.15
N GLU A 98 12.19 33.86 -0.56
CA GLU A 98 12.64 33.83 0.84
C GLU A 98 11.51 33.40 1.80
N ARG A 99 10.26 33.70 1.46
CA ARG A 99 9.07 33.23 2.18
C ARG A 99 8.96 31.71 2.13
N ASP A 100 9.08 31.11 0.93
CA ASP A 100 8.99 29.66 0.75
C ASP A 100 10.07 28.93 1.57
N ILE A 101 11.31 29.45 1.54
CA ILE A 101 12.46 28.88 2.25
C ILE A 101 12.22 28.94 3.77
N ARG A 102 11.73 30.07 4.29
CA ARG A 102 11.42 30.22 5.72
C ARG A 102 10.27 29.34 6.17
N SER A 103 9.19 29.26 5.39
CA SER A 103 8.06 28.39 5.68
C SER A 103 8.52 26.93 5.78
N PHE A 104 9.28 26.45 4.80
CA PHE A 104 9.84 25.10 4.82
C PHE A 104 10.70 24.87 6.07
N PHE A 105 11.60 25.81 6.41
CA PHE A 105 12.44 25.69 7.61
C PHE A 105 11.61 25.62 8.89
N GLN A 106 10.58 26.46 9.03
CA GLN A 106 9.73 26.50 10.22
C GLN A 106 8.95 25.19 10.40
N GLU A 107 8.35 24.68 9.33
CA GLU A 107 7.59 23.43 9.33
C GLU A 107 8.48 22.21 9.64
N ASN A 108 9.77 22.27 9.28
CA ASN A 108 10.71 21.16 9.43
C ASN A 108 11.76 21.39 10.52
N ARG A 109 11.60 22.42 11.36
CA ARG A 109 12.61 22.87 12.33
C ARG A 109 13.08 21.75 13.27
N SER A 110 12.15 20.91 13.74
CA SER A 110 12.44 19.79 14.64
C SER A 110 13.29 18.69 13.98
N ARG A 111 13.22 18.56 12.66
CA ARG A 111 13.98 17.57 11.87
C ARG A 111 15.33 18.11 11.40
N ILE A 112 15.39 19.40 11.10
CA ILE A 112 16.58 20.05 10.54
C ILE A 112 17.68 20.21 11.60
N GLY A 113 17.34 20.63 12.82
CA GLY A 113 18.29 20.72 13.94
C GLY A 113 19.41 21.78 13.81
N GLN A 114 19.57 22.42 12.65
CA GLN A 114 20.56 23.46 12.37
C GLN A 114 19.91 24.87 12.27
N PRO A 115 20.68 25.95 12.49
CA PRO A 115 20.20 27.31 12.33
C PRO A 115 19.78 27.63 10.89
N TYR A 116 18.84 28.56 10.73
CA TYR A 116 18.32 28.97 9.42
C TYR A 116 19.42 29.44 8.46
N GLY A 117 20.41 30.19 8.96
CA GLY A 117 21.50 30.73 8.15
C GLY A 117 22.29 29.64 7.41
N GLU A 118 22.55 28.51 8.07
CA GLU A 118 23.26 27.35 7.49
C GLU A 118 22.38 26.57 6.51
N MET A 119 21.07 26.58 6.75
CA MET A 119 20.12 25.75 6.00
C MET A 119 19.45 26.48 4.84
N ARG A 120 19.63 27.80 4.72
CA ARG A 120 18.96 28.61 3.70
C ARG A 120 19.24 28.09 2.29
N GLU A 121 20.51 27.99 1.90
CA GLU A 121 20.90 27.53 0.54
C GLU A 121 20.52 26.07 0.28
N PRO A 122 20.77 25.10 1.20
CA PRO A 122 20.28 23.73 1.02
C PRO A 122 18.77 23.63 0.82
N ILE A 123 17.99 24.42 1.57
CA ILE A 123 16.53 24.45 1.43
C ILE A 123 16.12 25.08 0.10
N GLU A 124 16.75 26.19 -0.29
CA GLU A 124 16.52 26.83 -1.58
C GLU A 124 16.75 25.84 -2.73
N GLN A 125 17.89 25.14 -2.73
CA GLN A 125 18.20 24.12 -3.73
C GLN A 125 17.18 22.98 -3.70
N HIS A 126 16.82 22.49 -2.51
CA HIS A 126 15.82 21.43 -2.37
C HIS A 126 14.46 21.81 -2.96
N LEU A 127 13.98 23.03 -2.67
CA LEU A 127 12.72 23.55 -3.20
C LEU A 127 12.79 23.75 -4.71
N ARG A 128 13.94 24.21 -5.23
CA ARG A 128 14.17 24.36 -6.67
C ARG A 128 14.11 23.00 -7.39
N ASP A 129 14.76 21.98 -6.84
CA ASP A 129 14.73 20.61 -7.36
C ASP A 129 13.33 19.98 -7.27
N GLN A 130 12.58 20.26 -6.19
CA GLN A 130 11.18 19.85 -6.08
C GLN A 130 10.31 20.46 -7.19
N ARG A 131 10.44 21.78 -7.43
CA ARG A 131 9.70 22.48 -8.51
C ARG A 131 10.07 21.95 -9.89
N LEU A 132 11.35 21.76 -10.19
CA LEU A 132 11.80 21.17 -11.46
C LEU A 132 11.23 19.77 -11.69
N ARG A 133 11.23 18.91 -10.65
CA ARG A 133 10.63 17.57 -10.75
C ARG A 133 9.13 17.64 -10.99
N ALA A 134 8.43 18.58 -10.35
CA ALA A 134 7.00 18.77 -10.55
C ALA A 134 6.70 19.24 -11.99
N GLU A 135 7.46 20.20 -12.51
CA GLU A 135 7.29 20.71 -13.87
C GLU A 135 7.55 19.61 -14.91
N LYS A 136 8.65 18.86 -14.74
CA LYS A 136 8.96 17.70 -15.59
C LYS A 136 7.87 16.64 -15.54
N ALA A 137 7.32 16.35 -14.36
CA ALA A 137 6.22 15.40 -14.22
C ALA A 137 4.96 15.88 -14.96
N SER A 138 4.63 17.17 -14.89
CA SER A 138 3.52 17.78 -15.63
C SER A 138 3.73 17.74 -17.14
N LEU A 139 4.95 18.03 -17.61
CA LEU A 139 5.33 17.90 -19.02
C LEU A 139 5.14 16.45 -19.49
N LEU A 140 5.69 15.48 -18.77
CA LEU A 140 5.57 14.07 -19.14
C LEU A 140 4.13 13.57 -19.08
N ALA A 141 3.32 14.05 -18.14
CA ALA A 141 1.89 13.71 -18.09
C ALA A 141 1.16 14.17 -19.37
N ARG A 142 1.43 15.41 -19.82
CA ARG A 142 0.89 15.93 -21.09
C ARG A 142 1.39 15.14 -22.30
N VAL A 143 2.70 14.88 -22.38
CA VAL A 143 3.29 14.09 -23.47
C VAL A 143 2.62 12.73 -23.55
N LYS A 144 2.38 12.06 -22.42
CA LYS A 144 1.71 10.76 -22.38
C LYS A 144 0.24 10.84 -22.82
N SER A 145 -0.48 11.92 -22.48
CA SER A 145 -1.89 12.08 -22.87
C SER A 145 -2.08 12.52 -24.32
N GLU A 146 -1.11 13.21 -24.90
CA GLU A 146 -1.16 13.78 -26.26
C GLU A 146 -0.49 12.88 -27.32
N SER A 147 0.04 11.73 -26.93
CA SER A 147 0.71 10.78 -27.82
C SER A 147 0.16 9.36 -27.65
N GLU A 148 0.55 8.45 -28.55
CA GLU A 148 0.28 7.01 -28.45
C GLU A 148 1.19 6.33 -27.40
N PHE A 149 1.32 6.93 -26.21
CA PHE A 149 2.16 6.39 -25.15
C PHE A 149 1.55 5.11 -24.56
N LEU A 150 2.30 4.01 -24.64
CA LEU A 150 1.97 2.75 -23.98
C LEU A 150 3.10 2.33 -23.03
N SER A 151 2.77 2.18 -21.75
CA SER A 151 3.69 1.57 -20.78
C SER A 151 3.71 0.05 -20.98
N LEU A 152 4.85 -0.49 -21.39
CA LEU A 152 5.07 -1.94 -21.46
C LEU A 152 5.48 -2.56 -20.12
N LEU A 153 5.62 -1.75 -19.06
CA LEU A 153 5.91 -2.23 -17.72
C LEU A 153 4.62 -2.70 -17.04
N SER A 154 4.59 -3.97 -16.63
CA SER A 154 3.51 -4.54 -15.82
C SER A 154 3.90 -4.53 -14.34
N PRO A 155 3.03 -4.06 -13.43
CA PRO A 155 3.28 -4.15 -12.00
C PRO A 155 3.30 -5.63 -11.57
N PRO A 156 4.14 -6.01 -10.61
CA PRO A 156 4.09 -7.35 -10.05
C PRO A 156 2.76 -7.55 -9.31
N GLU A 157 2.23 -8.77 -9.36
CA GLU A 157 1.03 -9.10 -8.60
C GLU A 157 1.37 -9.47 -7.14
N PRO A 158 0.64 -8.93 -6.15
CA PRO A 158 0.80 -9.33 -4.76
C PRO A 158 0.38 -10.80 -4.58
N PRO A 159 1.21 -11.67 -3.96
CA PRO A 159 0.85 -13.07 -3.78
C PRO A 159 -0.35 -13.19 -2.83
N PRO A 160 -1.32 -14.06 -3.11
CA PRO A 160 -2.38 -14.35 -2.16
C PRO A 160 -1.79 -15.09 -0.96
N LEU A 161 -2.12 -14.62 0.24
CA LEU A 161 -1.75 -15.24 1.50
C LEU A 161 -3.01 -15.80 2.16
N ASP A 162 -2.94 -17.02 2.65
CA ASP A 162 -3.94 -17.57 3.55
C ASP A 162 -3.79 -16.87 4.92
N ILE A 163 -4.87 -16.27 5.40
CA ILE A 163 -4.92 -15.54 6.67
C ILE A 163 -5.96 -16.22 7.57
N ASP A 164 -5.55 -16.71 8.74
CA ASP A 164 -6.46 -17.34 9.69
C ASP A 164 -7.31 -16.29 10.43
N THR A 165 -8.44 -15.96 9.81
CA THR A 165 -9.41 -14.96 10.30
C THR A 165 -10.52 -15.56 11.20
N ARG A 166 -10.46 -16.85 11.53
CA ARG A 166 -11.55 -17.51 12.29
C ARG A 166 -11.71 -16.90 13.68
N GLY A 167 -12.93 -16.61 14.09
CA GLY A 167 -13.22 -16.05 15.42
C GLY A 167 -12.71 -14.63 15.64
N PHE A 168 -12.36 -13.89 14.59
CA PHE A 168 -12.11 -12.45 14.66
C PHE A 168 -13.36 -11.65 14.24
N PRO A 169 -13.55 -10.43 14.75
CA PRO A 169 -14.72 -9.60 14.47
C PRO A 169 -14.88 -9.28 12.98
N ARG A 170 -16.12 -9.32 12.51
CA ARG A 170 -16.50 -9.08 11.12
C ARG A 170 -17.57 -8.00 11.01
N LYS A 171 -17.56 -7.21 9.93
CA LYS A 171 -18.58 -6.19 9.59
C LYS A 171 -18.85 -6.22 8.09
N GLY A 172 -20.08 -5.93 7.69
CA GLY A 172 -20.48 -5.92 6.28
C GLY A 172 -21.02 -7.27 5.81
N ALA A 173 -20.82 -7.57 4.53
CA ALA A 173 -21.43 -8.69 3.83
C ALA A 173 -21.17 -10.05 4.51
N SER A 174 -22.20 -10.91 4.55
CA SER A 174 -22.08 -12.29 5.04
C SER A 174 -21.47 -13.23 3.98
N ALA A 175 -21.67 -12.93 2.70
CA ALA A 175 -21.11 -13.62 1.55
C ALA A 175 -20.29 -12.64 0.68
N PRO A 176 -19.14 -12.15 1.16
CA PRO A 176 -18.40 -11.08 0.50
C PRO A 176 -17.73 -11.53 -0.80
N ARG A 177 -17.77 -10.66 -1.82
CA ARG A 177 -16.85 -10.75 -2.98
C ARG A 177 -15.45 -10.26 -2.62
N PHE A 178 -15.37 -9.32 -1.68
CA PHE A 178 -14.12 -8.73 -1.19
C PHE A 178 -14.04 -8.84 0.33
N THR A 179 -13.12 -9.66 0.82
CA THR A 179 -12.75 -9.70 2.24
C THR A 179 -11.56 -8.79 2.47
N ILE A 180 -11.76 -7.73 3.26
CA ILE A 180 -10.70 -6.82 3.71
C ILE A 180 -10.27 -7.24 5.11
N VAL A 181 -8.99 -7.51 5.31
CA VAL A 181 -8.40 -7.77 6.64
C VAL A 181 -7.51 -6.59 7.03
N GLU A 182 -7.78 -5.96 8.16
CA GLU A 182 -6.93 -4.96 8.78
C GLU A 182 -6.21 -5.55 10.00
N PHE A 183 -4.88 -5.50 10.00
CA PHE A 183 -4.08 -5.62 11.21
C PHE A 183 -3.82 -4.23 11.78
N GLY A 184 -4.43 -3.92 12.93
CA GLY A 184 -4.47 -2.58 13.51
C GLY A 184 -3.85 -2.48 14.90
N ASP A 185 -3.45 -1.26 15.26
CA ASP A 185 -2.96 -0.88 16.60
C ASP A 185 -3.76 0.35 17.04
N TYR A 186 -4.37 0.30 18.24
CA TYR A 186 -5.23 1.37 18.74
C TYR A 186 -4.47 2.68 18.99
N GLN A 187 -3.16 2.65 19.19
CA GLN A 187 -2.33 3.85 19.34
C GLN A 187 -1.65 4.30 18.05
N CYS A 188 -1.86 3.61 16.93
CA CYS A 188 -1.30 4.02 15.64
C CYS A 188 -2.21 5.07 14.97
N PRO A 189 -1.73 6.31 14.74
CA PRO A 189 -2.56 7.36 14.12
C PRO A 189 -3.04 7.00 12.71
N HIS A 190 -2.28 6.19 11.98
CA HIS A 190 -2.66 5.72 10.65
C HIS A 190 -3.78 4.67 10.70
N CYS A 191 -3.86 3.85 11.76
CA CYS A 191 -4.96 2.90 11.94
C CYS A 191 -6.28 3.63 12.20
N GLY A 192 -6.29 4.69 13.01
CA GLY A 192 -7.49 5.49 13.22
C GLY A 192 -8.00 6.14 11.92
N LYS A 193 -7.10 6.55 11.02
CA LYS A 193 -7.47 7.01 9.67
C LYS A 193 -8.01 5.87 8.80
N ALA A 194 -7.36 4.70 8.83
CA ALA A 194 -7.77 3.53 8.07
C ALA A 194 -9.15 3.02 8.50
N SER A 195 -9.41 2.89 9.80
CA SER A 195 -10.70 2.47 10.34
C SER A 195 -11.85 3.34 9.80
N ARG A 196 -11.71 4.67 9.76
CA ARG A 196 -12.73 5.56 9.16
C ARG A 196 -12.94 5.32 7.67
N VAL A 197 -11.88 5.07 6.92
CA VAL A 197 -11.95 4.77 5.48
C VAL A 197 -12.63 3.43 5.25
N LEU A 198 -12.22 2.39 5.99
CA LEU A 198 -12.73 1.03 5.86
C LEU A 198 -14.22 0.96 6.22
N HIS A 199 -14.67 1.74 7.21
CA HIS A 199 -16.09 1.90 7.51
C HIS A 199 -16.87 2.47 6.32
N ARG A 200 -16.40 3.56 5.70
CA ARG A 200 -17.05 4.12 4.50
C ARG A 200 -17.08 3.14 3.34
N ILE A 201 -16.03 2.34 3.16
CA ILE A 201 -15.98 1.30 2.13
C ILE A 201 -17.04 0.22 2.40
N VAL A 202 -17.16 -0.28 3.63
CA VAL A 202 -18.22 -1.25 3.99
C VAL A 202 -19.61 -0.66 3.81
N GLU A 203 -19.82 0.60 4.20
CA GLU A 203 -21.10 1.31 4.01
C GLU A 203 -21.45 1.51 2.54
N ARG A 204 -20.44 1.77 1.69
CA ARG A 204 -20.63 1.95 0.25
C ARG A 204 -20.93 0.64 -0.47
N TYR A 205 -20.36 -0.47 -0.01
CA TYR A 205 -20.45 -1.78 -0.65
C TYR A 205 -20.97 -2.85 0.33
N PRO A 206 -22.20 -2.68 0.87
CA PRO A 206 -22.70 -3.49 1.99
C PRO A 206 -22.89 -4.97 1.64
N GLU A 207 -23.17 -5.28 0.37
CA GLU A 207 -23.38 -6.65 -0.12
C GLU A 207 -22.08 -7.31 -0.63
N ASP A 208 -21.07 -6.52 -0.99
CA ASP A 208 -19.86 -7.03 -1.63
C ASP A 208 -18.66 -7.12 -0.67
N VAL A 209 -18.61 -6.27 0.37
CA VAL A 209 -17.42 -6.11 1.22
C VAL A 209 -17.67 -6.61 2.64
N GLN A 210 -16.74 -7.45 3.11
CA GLN A 210 -16.60 -7.78 4.53
C GLN A 210 -15.29 -7.21 5.07
N LEU A 211 -15.36 -6.53 6.19
CA LEU A 211 -14.21 -6.08 6.96
C LEU A 211 -13.97 -7.03 8.14
N ILE A 212 -12.71 -7.45 8.30
CA ILE A 212 -12.23 -8.22 9.44
C ILE A 212 -11.11 -7.43 10.12
N TYR A 213 -11.20 -7.27 11.43
CA TYR A 213 -10.16 -6.59 12.22
C TYR A 213 -9.38 -7.59 13.06
N MET A 214 -8.06 -7.48 13.05
CA MET A 214 -7.13 -8.32 13.81
C MET A 214 -6.15 -7.44 14.58
N ASP A 215 -6.10 -7.61 15.90
CA ASP A 215 -5.21 -6.83 16.76
C ASP A 215 -3.73 -7.13 16.48
N PHE A 216 -2.95 -6.08 16.23
CA PHE A 216 -1.51 -6.15 16.14
C PHE A 216 -0.86 -5.01 16.96
N PRO A 217 -0.98 -5.05 18.30
CA PRO A 217 -0.44 -4.03 19.19
C PRO A 217 1.09 -4.10 19.25
N ILE A 218 1.73 -3.38 18.32
CA ILE A 218 3.19 -3.30 18.18
C ILE A 218 3.79 -2.09 18.91
N ASN A 219 2.95 -1.16 19.37
CA ASN A 219 3.37 -0.05 20.21
C ASN A 219 3.93 -0.56 21.56
N ARG A 220 5.06 0.01 21.98
CA ARG A 220 5.78 -0.38 23.20
C ARG A 220 5.15 0.09 24.51
N SER A 221 4.17 0.99 24.47
CA SER A 221 3.54 1.52 25.69
C SER A 221 2.70 0.47 26.45
N GLY A 222 2.26 -0.59 25.76
CA GLY A 222 1.36 -1.60 26.32
C GLY A 222 -0.13 -1.19 26.35
N ILE A 223 -0.45 0.10 26.22
CA ILE A 223 -1.84 0.60 26.25
C ILE A 223 -2.66 -0.01 25.10
N SER A 224 -2.13 -0.02 23.87
CA SER A 224 -2.82 -0.61 22.72
C SER A 224 -3.19 -2.08 22.93
N ARG A 225 -2.33 -2.85 23.63
CA ARG A 225 -2.63 -4.24 23.99
C ARG A 225 -3.78 -4.32 24.98
N LEU A 226 -3.79 -3.48 26.01
CA LEU A 226 -4.88 -3.45 26.98
C LEU A 226 -6.22 -3.10 26.32
N VAL A 227 -6.22 -2.15 25.39
CA VAL A 227 -7.41 -1.78 24.61
C VAL A 227 -7.84 -2.93 23.68
N ALA A 228 -6.90 -3.63 23.04
CA ALA A 228 -7.19 -4.83 22.24
C ALA A 228 -7.81 -5.96 23.09
N GLU A 229 -7.28 -6.21 24.28
CA GLU A 229 -7.86 -7.18 25.23
C GLU A 229 -9.27 -6.75 25.65
N GLY A 230 -9.49 -5.46 25.89
CA GLY A 230 -10.82 -4.90 26.13
C GLY A 230 -11.77 -5.06 24.94
N ALA A 231 -11.29 -4.89 23.71
CA ALA A 231 -12.08 -5.07 22.50
C ALA A 231 -12.53 -6.53 22.33
N VAL A 232 -11.66 -7.51 22.66
CA VAL A 232 -12.03 -8.94 22.74
C VAL A 232 -13.17 -9.16 23.75
N CYS A 233 -13.14 -8.48 24.89
CA CYS A 233 -14.20 -8.57 25.89
C CYS A 233 -15.51 -7.91 25.46
N ALA A 234 -15.43 -6.76 24.79
CA ALA A 234 -16.60 -6.15 24.15
C ALA A 234 -17.19 -7.04 23.05
N HIS A 235 -16.35 -7.79 22.33
CA HIS A 235 -16.81 -8.76 21.33
C HIS A 235 -17.65 -9.88 21.93
N ARG A 236 -17.32 -10.37 23.14
CA ARG A 236 -18.12 -11.37 23.86
C ARG A 236 -19.49 -10.86 24.30
N GLN A 237 -19.70 -9.54 24.27
CA GLN A 237 -20.97 -8.89 24.57
C GLN A 237 -21.61 -8.31 23.30
N ASP A 238 -21.20 -8.73 22.10
CA ASP A 238 -21.70 -8.25 20.80
C ASP A 238 -21.48 -6.76 20.53
N ARG A 239 -20.52 -6.13 21.22
CA ARG A 239 -20.24 -4.69 21.14
C ARG A 239 -18.83 -4.36 20.64
N PHE A 240 -18.19 -5.29 19.91
CA PHE A 240 -16.84 -5.07 19.37
C PHE A 240 -16.71 -3.76 18.59
N TRP A 241 -17.57 -3.54 17.58
CA TRP A 241 -17.43 -2.37 16.69
C TRP A 241 -17.69 -1.07 17.43
N ALA A 242 -18.67 -1.02 18.33
CA ALA A 242 -18.90 0.15 19.18
C ALA A 242 -17.68 0.48 20.05
N TYR A 243 -17.04 -0.55 20.63
CA TYR A 243 -15.82 -0.41 21.41
C TYR A 243 -14.62 0.04 20.57
N HIS A 244 -14.42 -0.60 19.42
CA HIS A 244 -13.39 -0.26 18.45
C HIS A 244 -13.51 1.19 17.97
N ASP A 245 -14.71 1.61 17.58
CA ASP A 245 -14.99 2.95 17.07
C ASP A 245 -14.75 4.00 18.16
N LEU A 246 -15.21 3.74 19.39
CA LEU A 246 -14.98 4.64 20.53
C LEU A 246 -13.49 4.74 20.90
N ALA A 247 -12.77 3.63 20.89
CA ALA A 247 -11.33 3.61 21.13
C ALA A 247 -10.57 4.48 20.12
N TYR A 248 -10.91 4.39 18.82
CA TYR A 248 -10.30 5.25 17.80
C TYR A 248 -10.78 6.70 17.87
N ALA A 249 -12.03 6.96 18.29
CA ALA A 249 -12.51 8.32 18.54
C ALA A 249 -11.75 9.01 19.69
N ARG A 250 -11.29 8.24 20.68
CA ARG A 250 -10.50 8.71 21.82
C ARG A 250 -9.00 8.42 21.69
N GLN A 251 -8.52 8.10 20.49
CA GLN A 251 -7.18 7.54 20.25
C GLN A 251 -6.03 8.29 20.94
N SER A 252 -6.05 9.63 20.91
CA SER A 252 -4.98 10.45 21.50
C SER A 252 -4.99 10.49 23.03
N ALA A 253 -6.08 10.08 23.67
CA ALA A 253 -6.28 10.07 25.11
C ALA A 253 -6.22 8.67 25.72
N LEU A 254 -5.92 7.63 24.92
CA LEU A 254 -5.84 6.26 25.41
C LEU A 254 -4.71 6.10 26.42
N ASP A 255 -5.03 5.46 27.54
CA ASP A 255 -4.17 5.16 28.67
C ASP A 255 -4.47 3.77 29.26
N HIS A 256 -3.91 3.45 30.43
CA HIS A 256 -4.07 2.14 31.07
C HIS A 256 -5.49 1.88 31.60
N GLU A 257 -6.27 2.92 31.92
CA GLU A 257 -7.62 2.81 32.46
C GLU A 257 -8.69 2.76 31.35
N SER A 258 -8.32 3.26 30.17
CA SER A 258 -9.14 3.30 28.97
C SER A 258 -9.93 2.01 28.69
N PRO A 259 -9.39 0.78 28.89
CA PRO A 259 -10.18 -0.40 28.58
C PRO A 259 -11.50 -0.48 29.34
N MET A 260 -11.48 -0.16 30.63
CA MET A 260 -12.65 -0.15 31.51
C MET A 260 -13.49 1.11 31.30
N GLU A 261 -12.88 2.25 31.04
CA GLU A 261 -13.61 3.49 30.74
C GLU A 261 -14.44 3.39 29.47
N LEU A 262 -13.88 2.79 28.41
CA LEU A 262 -14.58 2.52 27.16
C LEU A 262 -15.76 1.57 27.39
N ALA A 263 -15.57 0.52 28.20
CA ALA A 263 -16.63 -0.42 28.54
C ALA A 263 -17.79 0.26 29.29
N ARG A 264 -17.47 1.10 30.29
CA ARG A 264 -18.48 1.88 31.03
C ARG A 264 -19.22 2.87 30.14
N ALA A 265 -18.49 3.57 29.27
CA ALA A 265 -19.07 4.54 28.34
C ALA A 265 -20.03 3.90 27.32
N LEU A 266 -19.89 2.60 27.07
CA LEU A 266 -20.76 1.82 26.19
C LEU A 266 -21.80 0.99 26.94
N GLU A 267 -21.92 1.21 28.25
CA GLU A 267 -22.89 0.52 29.12
C GLU A 267 -22.79 -1.01 29.03
N LEU A 268 -21.57 -1.52 28.86
CA LEU A 268 -21.30 -2.97 28.91
C LEU A 268 -21.50 -3.50 30.33
N ASP A 269 -21.72 -4.82 30.46
CA ASP A 269 -21.64 -5.48 31.76
C ASP A 269 -20.20 -5.39 32.26
N VAL A 270 -19.97 -4.46 33.18
CA VAL A 270 -18.65 -4.13 33.71
C VAL A 270 -18.06 -5.28 34.53
N ALA A 271 -18.89 -6.07 35.22
CA ALA A 271 -18.43 -7.19 36.01
C ALA A 271 -17.95 -8.33 35.10
N ALA A 272 -18.76 -8.72 34.12
CA ALA A 272 -18.39 -9.71 33.13
C ALA A 272 -17.19 -9.26 32.27
N PHE A 273 -17.11 -7.96 31.96
CA PHE A 273 -15.99 -7.38 31.23
C PHE A 273 -14.68 -7.47 32.03
N ALA A 274 -14.69 -7.10 33.31
CA ALA A 274 -13.51 -7.17 34.17
C ALA A 274 -12.99 -8.61 34.33
N GLU A 275 -13.90 -9.58 34.52
CA GLU A 275 -13.54 -11.00 34.55
C GLU A 275 -12.93 -11.47 33.23
N CYS A 276 -13.54 -11.07 32.10
CA CYS A 276 -13.01 -11.36 30.78
C CYS A 276 -11.61 -10.80 30.59
N LEU A 277 -11.35 -9.55 31.01
CA LEU A 277 -10.06 -8.87 30.85
C LEU A 277 -8.95 -9.59 31.62
N ALA A 278 -9.26 -10.13 32.80
CA ALA A 278 -8.32 -10.93 33.59
C ALA A 278 -8.05 -12.32 32.98
N SER A 279 -8.91 -12.81 32.09
CA SER A 279 -8.87 -14.19 31.59
C SER A 279 -7.67 -14.48 30.68
N ARG A 280 -7.10 -15.68 30.82
CA ARG A 280 -6.06 -16.18 29.90
C ARG A 280 -6.55 -16.29 28.45
N GLY A 281 -7.85 -16.57 28.26
CA GLY A 281 -8.46 -16.68 26.93
C GLY A 281 -8.43 -15.38 26.15
N THR A 282 -8.67 -14.24 26.82
CA THR A 282 -8.59 -12.90 26.21
C THR A 282 -7.18 -12.60 25.72
N LYS A 283 -6.18 -12.82 26.59
CA LYS A 283 -4.77 -12.65 26.25
C LYS A 283 -4.35 -13.57 25.10
N ALA A 284 -4.83 -14.81 25.09
CA ALA A 284 -4.54 -15.78 24.04
C ALA A 284 -5.13 -15.39 22.68
N GLN A 285 -6.31 -14.76 22.64
CA GLN A 285 -6.95 -14.27 21.42
C GLN A 285 -6.14 -13.14 20.77
N VAL A 286 -5.73 -12.13 21.54
CA VAL A 286 -4.85 -11.05 21.05
C VAL A 286 -3.51 -11.64 20.59
N ALA A 287 -2.90 -12.52 21.39
CA ALA A 287 -1.65 -13.17 21.03
C ALA A 287 -1.75 -14.02 19.75
N ARG A 288 -2.93 -14.56 19.42
CA ARG A 288 -3.18 -15.31 18.18
C ARG A 288 -3.14 -14.38 16.96
N ALA A 289 -3.82 -13.23 17.01
CA ALA A 289 -3.74 -12.25 15.93
C ALA A 289 -2.29 -11.78 15.70
N GLU A 290 -1.54 -11.54 16.77
CA GLU A 290 -0.15 -11.14 16.65
C GLU A 290 0.77 -12.24 16.10
N ARG A 291 0.56 -13.51 16.49
CA ARG A 291 1.30 -14.63 15.92
C ARG A 291 1.03 -14.73 14.42
N GLU A 292 -0.22 -14.51 14.02
CA GLU A 292 -0.59 -14.49 12.61
C GLU A 292 0.08 -13.35 11.85
N ALA A 293 0.04 -12.13 12.39
CA ALA A 293 0.78 -11.00 11.84
C ALA A 293 2.29 -11.30 11.69
N ARG A 294 2.91 -11.92 12.70
CA ARG A 294 4.33 -12.32 12.66
C ARG A 294 4.59 -13.43 11.64
N ARG A 295 3.69 -14.40 11.46
CA ARG A 295 3.78 -15.45 10.44
C ARG A 295 3.74 -14.88 9.03
N LEU A 296 2.91 -13.86 8.82
CA LEU A 296 2.82 -13.09 7.57
C LEU A 296 4.01 -12.13 7.38
N GLY A 297 4.85 -11.95 8.41
CA GLY A 297 6.03 -11.07 8.34
C GLY A 297 5.72 -9.59 8.50
N LEU A 298 4.55 -9.24 9.06
CA LEU A 298 4.13 -7.85 9.24
C LEU A 298 5.04 -7.12 10.24
N ARG A 299 5.35 -5.86 9.93
CA ARG A 299 6.23 -4.99 10.74
C ARG A 299 5.63 -3.64 11.08
N ALA A 300 4.45 -3.33 10.55
CA ALA A 300 3.82 -2.04 10.68
C ALA A 300 2.29 -2.17 10.71
N THR A 301 1.64 -1.18 11.29
CA THR A 301 0.18 -1.01 11.28
C THR A 301 -0.18 0.36 10.69
N PRO A 302 -1.31 0.48 9.97
CA PRO A 302 -2.18 -0.62 9.56
C PRO A 302 -1.52 -1.46 8.47
N SER A 303 -1.73 -2.78 8.50
CA SER A 303 -1.43 -3.67 7.38
C SER A 303 -2.75 -4.20 6.84
N ILE A 304 -3.04 -3.90 5.57
CA ILE A 304 -4.34 -4.17 4.95
C ILE A 304 -4.19 -5.22 3.85
N PHE A 305 -5.11 -6.16 3.81
CA PHE A 305 -5.21 -7.20 2.79
C PHE A 305 -6.59 -7.16 2.15
N VAL A 306 -6.66 -7.43 0.85
CA VAL A 306 -7.92 -7.66 0.12
C VAL A 306 -7.85 -9.03 -0.53
N ASN A 307 -8.77 -9.92 -0.19
CA ASN A 307 -8.79 -11.32 -0.66
C ASN A 307 -7.44 -12.02 -0.47
N GLY A 308 -6.82 -11.83 0.70
CA GLY A 308 -5.52 -12.41 1.06
C GLY A 308 -4.31 -11.72 0.42
N ARG A 309 -4.50 -10.73 -0.46
CA ARG A 309 -3.40 -10.02 -1.12
C ARG A 309 -3.06 -8.71 -0.40
N PRO A 310 -1.78 -8.41 -0.10
CA PRO A 310 -1.41 -7.18 0.57
C PRO A 310 -1.73 -5.93 -0.28
N LEU A 311 -2.44 -4.96 0.31
CA LEU A 311 -2.76 -3.69 -0.32
C LEU A 311 -1.70 -2.63 0.06
N ARG A 312 -0.78 -2.33 -0.87
CA ARG A 312 0.23 -1.27 -0.72
C ARG A 312 -0.32 0.05 -1.26
N SER A 313 -1.11 0.75 -0.45
CA SER A 313 -1.79 1.97 -0.88
C SER A 313 -1.13 3.26 -0.36
N ARG A 314 -1.08 4.28 -1.22
CA ARG A 314 -0.80 5.68 -0.81
C ARG A 314 -2.08 6.46 -0.52
N HIS A 315 -3.20 6.06 -1.12
CA HIS A 315 -4.51 6.70 -1.01
C HIS A 315 -5.59 5.62 -0.82
N LEU A 316 -5.69 5.11 0.41
CA LEU A 316 -6.42 3.88 0.74
C LEU A 316 -7.84 3.83 0.16
N GLU A 317 -8.62 4.88 0.38
CA GLU A 317 -10.02 4.95 -0.07
C GLU A 317 -10.14 4.86 -1.59
N ARG A 318 -9.38 5.69 -2.31
CA ARG A 318 -9.37 5.69 -3.78
C ARG A 318 -8.91 4.35 -4.36
N ASP A 319 -7.88 3.75 -3.78
CA ASP A 319 -7.34 2.49 -4.28
C ASP A 319 -8.30 1.32 -4.01
N LEU A 320 -9.05 1.34 -2.88
CA LEU A 320 -10.12 0.38 -2.61
C LEU A 320 -11.31 0.54 -3.57
N HIS A 321 -11.78 1.76 -3.81
CA HIS A 321 -12.82 2.01 -4.83
C HIS A 321 -12.41 1.48 -6.19
N ARG A 322 -11.19 1.80 -6.65
CA ARG A 322 -10.68 1.31 -7.94
C ARG A 322 -10.64 -0.22 -7.99
N LEU A 323 -10.21 -0.87 -6.92
CA LEU A 323 -10.12 -2.33 -6.86
C LEU A 323 -11.51 -2.97 -6.92
N ILE A 324 -12.46 -2.45 -6.14
CA ILE A 324 -13.82 -3.00 -6.03
C ILE A 324 -14.62 -2.72 -7.32
N ASP A 325 -14.62 -1.48 -7.80
CA ASP A 325 -15.35 -1.07 -9.01
C ASP A 325 -14.72 -1.65 -10.28
N GLY A 326 -13.38 -1.68 -10.36
CA GLY A 326 -12.64 -2.18 -11.51
C GLY A 326 -12.81 -3.68 -11.73
N ALA A 327 -12.94 -4.47 -10.65
CA ALA A 327 -13.28 -5.89 -10.73
C ALA A 327 -14.77 -6.14 -11.05
N GLY A 328 -15.59 -5.09 -11.09
CA GLY A 328 -16.98 -5.11 -11.58
C GLY A 328 -17.13 -4.74 -13.06
N ALA A 329 -16.07 -4.23 -13.71
CA ALA A 329 -16.09 -3.92 -15.13
C ALA A 329 -15.62 -5.16 -15.94
N PRO A 330 -16.35 -5.61 -16.97
CA PRO A 330 -15.80 -6.58 -17.91
C PRO A 330 -14.57 -5.94 -18.57
N GLU A 331 -13.45 -6.66 -18.59
CA GLU A 331 -12.29 -6.31 -19.42
C GLU A 331 -12.79 -6.15 -20.86
N GLN A 332 -12.91 -4.90 -21.32
CA GLN A 332 -13.07 -4.63 -22.74
C GLN A 332 -11.67 -4.69 -23.33
N GLY A 333 -11.46 -5.72 -24.15
CA GLY A 333 -10.18 -6.07 -24.75
C GLY A 333 -9.79 -5.24 -25.97
#